data_AF-A0A3C0N8L2-F1
#
_entry.id   AF-A0A3C0N8L2-F1
#
_cell.length_a   1.000
_cell.length_b   1.000
_cell.length_c   1.000
_cell.angle_alpha   90.00
_cell.angle_beta   90.00
_cell.angle_gamma   90.00
#
_symmetry.space_group_name_H-M   'P 1'
#
loop_
_entity.id
_entity.type
_entity.pdbx_description
1 polymer ?
#
loop_
_entity_poly.entity_id
_entity_poly.type
_entity_poly.pdbx_seq_one_letter_code
_entity_poly.pdbx_strand_id
1 'polypeptide(L)'
;MPLNKSLRTGIGTLKNGLFALFLKSNCPLCDRPTEIEVCEYCQRQLLRCQRRNPSKFWQGQLPVFIWGNYDGILKQAIAALKYHNQPQLAHL
;
A
#
# COMPACT_ATOMS: atom_id res chain seq x y z
N MET A 1 -30.38 -30.02 -7.12
CA MET A 1 -30.15 -29.33 -8.41
C MET A 1 -29.86 -27.86 -8.12
N PRO A 2 -28.68 -27.33 -8.49
CA PRO A 2 -28.23 -26.00 -8.06
C PRO A 2 -28.81 -24.87 -8.94
N LEU A 3 -29.32 -23.81 -8.30
CA LEU A 3 -29.67 -22.57 -8.97
C LEU A 3 -28.41 -21.82 -9.46
N ASN A 4 -28.55 -21.29 -10.66
CA ASN A 4 -27.62 -20.50 -11.47
C ASN A 4 -26.93 -19.31 -10.75
N LYS A 5 -25.61 -19.42 -10.52
CA LYS A 5 -24.75 -18.34 -10.02
C LYS A 5 -24.31 -17.30 -11.08
N SER A 6 -24.85 -17.32 -12.30
CA SER A 6 -24.26 -16.62 -13.45
C SER A 6 -24.75 -15.17 -13.70
N LEU A 7 -25.82 -14.71 -13.04
CA LEU A 7 -26.44 -13.40 -13.34
C LEU A 7 -26.05 -12.25 -12.40
N ARG A 8 -25.34 -12.52 -11.30
CA ARG A 8 -24.92 -11.47 -10.34
C ARG A 8 -23.57 -10.82 -10.67
N THR A 9 -22.86 -11.33 -11.68
CA THR A 9 -21.47 -10.94 -11.99
C THR A 9 -21.35 -9.83 -13.03
N GLY A 10 -22.38 -9.58 -13.85
CA GLY A 10 -22.30 -8.62 -14.97
C GLY A 10 -22.33 -7.15 -14.57
N ILE A 11 -23.15 -6.78 -13.56
CA ILE A 11 -23.31 -5.38 -13.13
C ILE A 11 -22.11 -4.90 -12.31
N GLY A 12 -21.47 -5.78 -11.53
CA GLY A 12 -20.29 -5.42 -10.72
C GLY A 12 -19.09 -5.04 -11.58
N THR A 13 -18.88 -5.75 -12.68
CA THR A 13 -17.73 -5.54 -13.58
C THR A 13 -17.83 -4.22 -14.36
N LEU A 14 -19.04 -3.84 -14.82
CA LEU A 14 -19.27 -2.59 -15.54
C LEU A 14 -19.10 -1.35 -14.62
N LYS A 15 -19.54 -1.45 -13.35
CA LYS A 15 -19.34 -0.37 -12.37
C LYS A 15 -17.85 -0.13 -12.13
N ASN A 16 -17.07 -1.18 -11.88
CA ASN A 16 -15.64 -1.07 -11.62
C ASN A 16 -14.88 -0.46 -12.82
N GLY A 17 -15.28 -0.82 -14.06
CA GLY A 17 -14.69 -0.24 -15.28
C GLY A 17 -15.01 1.24 -15.47
N LEU A 18 -16.24 1.68 -15.17
CA LEU A 18 -16.62 3.09 -15.24
C LEU A 18 -15.95 3.95 -14.16
N PHE A 19 -15.81 3.46 -12.92
CA PHE A 19 -15.10 4.20 -11.87
C PHE A 19 -13.59 4.30 -12.16
N ALA A 20 -12.97 3.25 -12.72
CA ALA A 20 -11.55 3.27 -13.07
C ALA A 20 -11.19 4.30 -14.16
N LEU A 21 -12.14 4.69 -15.02
CA LEU A 21 -11.92 5.68 -16.08
C LEU A 21 -12.00 7.13 -15.58
N PHE A 22 -12.67 7.37 -14.45
CA PHE A 22 -12.92 8.73 -13.93
C PHE A 22 -12.30 9.00 -12.55
N LEU A 23 -12.04 7.99 -11.73
CA LEU A 23 -11.41 8.12 -10.42
C LEU A 23 -9.98 7.58 -10.50
N LYS A 24 -9.00 8.48 -10.63
CA LYS A 24 -7.64 8.16 -10.17
C LYS A 24 -7.74 7.82 -8.69
N SER A 25 -7.09 6.74 -8.26
CA SER A 25 -7.01 6.45 -6.83
C SER A 25 -6.23 7.56 -6.13
N ASN A 26 -6.59 7.84 -4.88
CA ASN A 26 -5.82 8.77 -4.08
C ASN A 26 -4.72 8.03 -3.32
N CYS A 27 -3.58 8.68 -3.14
CA CYS A 27 -2.48 8.14 -2.37
C CYS A 27 -2.92 7.98 -0.91
N PRO A 28 -2.87 6.78 -0.32
CA PRO A 28 -3.40 6.55 1.02
C PRO A 28 -2.61 7.25 2.14
N LEU A 29 -1.48 7.90 1.82
CA LEU A 29 -0.63 8.62 2.77
C LEU A 29 -0.83 10.14 2.75
N CYS A 30 -1.31 10.71 1.64
CA CYS A 30 -1.43 12.17 1.50
C CYS A 30 -2.64 12.63 0.69
N ASP A 31 -3.49 11.70 0.25
CA ASP A 31 -4.72 11.90 -0.49
C ASP A 31 -4.59 12.57 -1.88
N ARG A 32 -3.36 12.73 -2.38
CA ARG A 32 -3.12 13.24 -3.74
C ARG A 32 -3.47 12.17 -4.78
N PRO A 33 -4.04 12.55 -5.95
CA PRO A 33 -4.26 11.61 -7.05
C PRO A 33 -2.98 10.89 -7.46
N THR A 34 -3.09 9.58 -7.68
CA THR A 34 -2.00 8.70 -8.09
C THR A 34 -2.54 7.61 -9.02
N GLU A 35 -1.72 7.16 -9.97
CA GLU A 35 -2.05 6.02 -10.85
C GLU A 35 -1.44 4.72 -10.34
N ILE A 36 -0.53 4.82 -9.35
CA ILE A 36 0.15 3.73 -8.68
C ILE A 36 -0.20 3.72 -7.18
N GLU A 37 0.35 2.78 -6.41
CA GLU A 37 0.01 2.53 -4.99
C GLU A 37 0.20 3.75 -4.08
N VAL A 38 1.25 4.56 -4.32
CA VAL A 38 1.53 5.82 -3.60
C VAL A 38 2.06 6.88 -4.55
N CYS A 39 1.78 8.15 -4.29
CA CYS A 39 2.34 9.22 -5.12
C CYS A 39 3.88 9.28 -5.00
N GLU A 40 4.54 9.76 -6.07
CA GLU A 40 5.99 9.84 -6.19
C GLU A 40 6.66 10.59 -5.02
N TYR A 41 6.00 11.62 -4.49
CA TYR A 41 6.49 12.37 -3.32
C TYR A 41 6.55 11.50 -2.07
N CYS A 42 5.47 10.76 -1.77
CA CYS A 42 5.43 9.84 -0.64
C CYS A 42 6.41 8.69 -0.81
N GLN A 43 6.56 8.16 -2.03
CA GLN A 43 7.55 7.14 -2.34
C GLN A 43 8.98 7.62 -2.04
N ARG A 44 9.35 8.80 -2.55
CA ARG A 44 10.67 9.40 -2.27
C ARG A 44 10.92 9.61 -0.78
N GLN A 45 9.91 10.03 -0.03
CA GLN A 45 10.03 10.19 1.41
C GLN A 45 10.20 8.84 2.14
N LEU A 46 9.47 7.80 1.74
CA LEU A 46 9.65 6.44 2.29
C LEU A 46 11.06 5.92 2.02
N LEU A 47 11.57 6.07 0.80
CA LEU A 47 12.94 5.64 0.44
C LEU A 47 14.00 6.38 1.26
N ARG A 48 13.76 7.64 1.67
CA ARG A 48 14.66 8.37 2.57
C ARG A 48 14.67 7.82 3.99
N CYS A 49 13.60 7.17 4.43
CA CYS A 49 13.56 6.50 5.73
C CYS A 49 14.43 5.24 5.76
N GLN A 50 14.72 4.64 4.61
CA GLN A 50 15.51 3.42 4.52
C GLN A 50 16.94 3.63 5.02
N ARG A 51 17.36 2.80 5.98
CA ARG A 51 18.74 2.79 6.49
C ARG A 51 19.66 2.15 5.44
N ARG A 52 20.80 2.81 5.18
CA ARG A 52 21.85 2.31 4.26
C ARG A 52 22.43 0.95 4.68
N ASN A 53 22.46 0.67 5.98
CA ASN A 53 22.97 -0.59 6.52
C ASN A 53 21.99 -1.12 7.59
N PRO A 54 20.90 -1.79 7.18
CA PRO A 54 19.82 -2.19 8.08
C PRO A 54 20.20 -3.36 9.00
N SER A 55 21.30 -4.07 8.71
CA SER A 55 21.85 -5.16 9.53
C SER A 55 22.97 -4.69 10.49
N LYS A 56 23.38 -3.42 10.46
CA LYS A 56 24.49 -2.91 11.30
C LYS A 56 24.31 -3.20 12.80
N PHE A 57 23.07 -3.18 13.26
CA PHE A 57 22.71 -3.37 14.68
C PHE A 57 22.24 -4.80 14.98
N TRP A 58 22.29 -5.70 14.00
CA TRP A 58 21.86 -7.08 14.17
C TRP A 58 22.87 -7.87 15.00
N GLN A 59 22.41 -8.48 16.09
CA GLN A 59 23.20 -9.38 16.94
C GLN A 59 22.29 -10.52 17.39
N GLY A 60 22.53 -11.73 16.89
CA GLY A 60 21.77 -12.93 17.26
C GLY A 60 21.70 -13.98 16.15
N GLN A 61 20.89 -15.02 16.37
CA GLN A 61 20.70 -16.11 15.41
C GLN A 61 19.64 -15.83 14.33
N LEU A 62 18.56 -15.11 14.65
CA LEU A 62 17.46 -14.81 13.71
C LEU A 62 17.58 -13.40 13.08
N PRO A 63 17.99 -13.23 11.82
CA PRO A 63 18.26 -11.90 11.26
C PRO A 63 17.08 -10.92 11.42
N VAL A 64 17.21 -9.98 12.35
CA VAL A 64 16.32 -8.82 12.47
C VAL A 64 17.02 -7.60 11.90
N PHE A 65 16.36 -6.92 10.98
CA PHE A 65 16.90 -5.74 10.31
C PHE A 65 16.05 -4.51 10.62
N ILE A 66 16.72 -3.41 10.95
CA ILE A 66 16.06 -2.12 11.16
C ILE A 66 15.95 -1.44 9.81
N TRP A 67 14.79 -1.56 9.17
CA TRP A 67 14.58 -0.96 7.84
C TRP A 67 14.67 0.57 7.87
N GLY A 68 14.09 1.21 8.90
CA GLY A 68 14.03 2.67 9.03
C GLY A 68 13.62 3.12 10.42
N ASN A 69 13.67 4.43 10.67
CA ASN A 69 13.15 4.99 11.92
C ASN A 69 11.62 4.93 11.92
N TYR A 70 11.02 4.34 12.95
CA TYR A 70 9.57 4.28 13.12
C TYR A 70 9.00 5.64 13.53
N ASP A 71 8.92 6.56 12.57
CA ASP A 71 8.37 7.90 12.73
C ASP A 71 7.83 8.44 11.40
N GLY A 72 7.14 9.58 11.45
CA GLY A 72 6.67 10.33 10.29
C GLY A 72 5.95 9.46 9.26
N ILE A 73 6.38 9.57 8.00
CA ILE A 73 5.73 8.88 6.89
C ILE A 73 5.87 7.36 6.95
N LEU A 74 6.96 6.81 7.51
CA LEU A 74 7.11 5.37 7.64
C LEU A 74 6.11 4.81 8.66
N LYS A 75 5.96 5.49 9.81
CA LYS A 75 4.94 5.14 10.80
C LYS A 75 3.53 5.24 10.20
N GLN A 76 3.26 6.27 9.43
CA GLN A 76 1.97 6.45 8.76
C GLN A 76 1.69 5.35 7.73
N ALA A 77 2.68 4.95 6.92
CA ALA A 77 2.53 3.88 5.94
C ALA A 77 2.26 2.52 6.60
N ILE A 78 2.99 2.20 7.69
CA ILE A 78 2.75 0.99 8.48
C ILE A 78 1.34 1.02 9.09
N ALA A 79 0.88 2.18 9.58
CA ALA A 79 -0.45 2.32 10.14
C ALA A 79 -1.55 2.15 9.07
N ALA A 80 -1.37 2.75 7.89
CA ALA A 80 -2.29 2.61 6.78
C ALA A 80 -2.41 1.14 6.33
N LEU A 81 -1.27 0.44 6.23
CA LEU A 81 -1.22 -0.98 5.91
C LEU A 81 -1.94 -1.83 6.97
N LYS A 82 -1.59 -1.67 8.24
CA LYS A 82 -2.03 -2.56 9.32
C LYS A 82 -3.45 -2.28 9.81
N TYR A 83 -3.84 -1.00 9.85
CA TYR A 83 -5.06 -0.57 10.55
C TYR A 83 -6.09 0.06 9.61
N HIS A 84 -5.69 0.57 8.44
CA HIS A 84 -6.62 1.25 7.51
C HIS A 84 -6.94 0.43 6.26
N ASN A 85 -6.68 -0.89 6.30
CA ASN A 85 -6.98 -1.83 5.22
C ASN A 85 -6.40 -1.39 3.87
N GLN A 86 -5.13 -0.99 3.85
CA GLN A 86 -4.38 -0.64 2.64
C GLN A 86 -3.33 -1.72 2.31
N PRO A 87 -3.72 -2.98 2.01
CA PRO A 87 -2.80 -4.09 1.79
C PRO A 87 -1.86 -3.88 0.60
N GLN A 88 -2.26 -3.09 -0.39
CA GLN A 88 -1.43 -2.77 -1.55
C GLN A 88 -0.11 -2.05 -1.18
N LEU A 89 -0.04 -1.44 0.01
CA LEU A 89 1.21 -0.83 0.51
C LEU A 89 2.29 -1.87 0.83
N ALA A 90 1.96 -3.15 0.95
CA ALA A 90 2.94 -4.22 1.15
C ALA A 90 3.80 -4.52 -0.10
N HIS A 91 3.45 -3.96 -1.27
CA HIS A 91 4.20 -4.13 -2.52
C HIS A 91 5.23 -3.02 -2.77
N LEU A 92 5.31 -2.02 -1.87
CA LEU A 92 6.23 -0.88 -1.98
C LEU A 92 7.70 -1.23 -1.78
#